data_AF-A0A800D8I3-F1
#
_entry.id   AF-A0A800D8I3-F1
#
_cell.length_a   1.000
_cell.length_b   1.000
_cell.length_c   1.000
_cell.angle_alpha   90.00
_cell.angle_beta   90.00
_cell.angle_gamma   90.00
#
_symmetry.space_group_name_H-M   'P 1'
#
loop_
_entity.id
_entity.type
_entity.pdbx_description
1 polymer ?
#
loop_
_entity_poly.entity_id
_entity_poly.type
_entity_poly.pdbx_seq_one_letter_code
_entity_poly.pdbx_strand_id
1 'polypeptide(L)'
;MPFAKAGLCIGKGPLPPEDVDLLRLAEIEAVKLPAQADPALLDVCREAGIHTFLVQLLSQRPGAEPTTPAMFVSEMAPRVEAFLRKGRVRFEIHGEPNLPSRGYGVSWAEPSAFAEWFLEVAERLRMAFGPPLQVGFPGLSWSSPRLPGEAPTVSDDHFLETCGAALDGADFVCCHVYWTSREEMRDYHGALRFLRTYLERTDRPVVISAFANVDPAQPPAEKGDQYAEFYFFCSQYDRLEAAYAYLLRSSDPTLAEIAWVGTEIPARVGGRHRMPHPATMRLAWPTTARVYTQPFGQRQRRYFEASFDPVHNVHWLHGGHEGVDLQAAEGTPVRACLAGRVSIGPPGTAYGNYVRVVSHLPAVGEVTLLYAHLQQILAEDGVDVVQGEVLGLAGQSGNTTGPHLHLGLRIHGLSLRSTSHYLNARPYLDPVRGSPRVQYARTYVLLPPGADRAWAQAVVEATWDVH
;
A
#
# COMPACT_ATOMS: atom_id res chain seq x y z
N MET A 1 8.57 -2.77 -4.70
CA MET A 1 8.04 -3.75 -3.73
C MET A 1 6.80 -4.34 -4.37
N PRO A 2 6.63 -5.67 -4.46
CA PRO A 2 5.32 -6.18 -4.77
C PRO A 2 4.52 -6.06 -3.47
N PHE A 3 3.63 -5.07 -3.46
CA PHE A 3 2.54 -4.92 -2.51
C PHE A 3 2.85 -4.37 -1.11
N ALA A 4 1.83 -3.71 -0.53
CA ALA A 4 1.83 -3.25 0.85
C ALA A 4 2.08 -4.41 1.81
N LYS A 5 2.98 -4.21 2.78
CA LYS A 5 3.30 -5.20 3.80
C LYS A 5 2.21 -5.28 4.87
N ALA A 6 1.83 -6.50 5.24
CA ALA A 6 1.00 -6.73 6.41
C ALA A 6 1.84 -6.46 7.67
N GLY A 7 1.41 -5.50 8.48
CA GLY A 7 2.15 -5.03 9.64
C GLY A 7 1.35 -5.13 10.93
N LEU A 8 2.04 -5.17 12.07
CA LEU A 8 1.38 -5.15 13.37
C LEU A 8 2.12 -4.21 14.31
N CYS A 9 1.38 -3.42 15.10
CA CYS A 9 1.97 -2.64 16.17
C CYS A 9 2.24 -3.54 17.37
N ILE A 10 3.46 -3.47 17.89
CA ILE A 10 3.86 -4.14 19.13
C ILE A 10 4.28 -3.10 20.17
N GLY A 11 3.98 -3.41 21.44
CA GLY A 11 4.17 -2.48 22.54
C GLY A 11 5.63 -2.28 22.97
N LYS A 12 5.82 -1.63 24.12
CA LYS A 12 7.15 -1.36 24.72
C LYS A 12 7.77 -2.56 25.44
N GLY A 13 6.98 -3.61 25.69
CA GLY A 13 7.38 -4.79 26.45
C GLY A 13 8.22 -5.79 25.63
N PRO A 14 8.70 -6.87 26.28
CA PRO A 14 9.34 -7.95 25.55
C PRO A 14 8.38 -8.58 24.55
N LEU A 15 8.94 -9.21 23.51
CA LEU A 15 8.21 -10.03 22.57
C LEU A 15 8.49 -11.50 22.89
N PRO A 16 7.70 -12.14 23.76
CA PRO A 16 7.95 -13.51 24.19
C PRO A 16 7.74 -14.49 23.02
N PRO A 17 8.28 -15.72 23.09
CA PRO A 17 8.22 -16.68 21.98
C PRO A 17 6.80 -16.93 21.44
N GLU A 18 5.79 -16.99 22.32
CA GLU A 18 4.40 -17.16 21.92
C GLU A 18 3.87 -16.00 21.08
N ASP A 19 4.31 -14.77 21.35
CA ASP A 19 3.93 -13.59 20.55
C ASP A 19 4.63 -13.63 19.18
N VAL A 20 5.88 -14.11 19.11
CA VAL A 20 6.59 -14.34 17.85
C VAL A 20 5.89 -15.41 16.99
N ASP A 21 5.39 -16.47 17.61
CA ASP A 21 4.64 -17.52 16.91
C ASP A 21 3.33 -16.99 16.34
N LEU A 22 2.65 -16.06 17.03
CA LEU A 22 1.48 -15.37 16.48
C LEU A 22 1.84 -14.49 15.27
N LEU A 23 2.99 -13.81 15.30
CA LEU A 23 3.45 -13.03 14.13
C LEU A 23 3.72 -13.92 12.92
N ARG A 24 4.32 -15.10 13.13
CA ARG A 24 4.56 -16.10 12.08
C ARG A 24 3.24 -16.69 11.56
N LEU A 25 2.35 -17.07 12.47
CA LEU A 25 1.02 -17.61 12.13
C LEU A 25 0.20 -16.63 11.29
N ALA A 26 0.23 -15.34 11.65
CA ALA A 26 -0.42 -14.29 10.89
C ALA A 26 0.37 -13.86 9.64
N GLU A 27 1.53 -14.47 9.39
CA GLU A 27 2.46 -14.14 8.30
C GLU A 27 2.70 -12.62 8.21
N ILE A 28 3.01 -11.98 9.34
CA ILE A 28 3.32 -10.55 9.43
C ILE A 28 4.67 -10.27 8.77
N GLU A 29 4.75 -9.18 8.02
CA GLU A 29 5.90 -8.78 7.20
C GLU A 29 6.53 -7.45 7.66
N ALA A 30 5.83 -6.71 8.54
CA ALA A 30 6.26 -5.43 9.08
C ALA A 30 5.87 -5.25 10.56
N VAL A 31 6.65 -4.50 11.32
CA VAL A 31 6.35 -4.22 12.74
C VAL A 31 6.48 -2.72 13.03
N LYS A 32 5.49 -2.17 13.73
CA LYS A 32 5.54 -0.82 14.29
C LYS A 32 5.82 -0.87 15.79
N LEU A 33 6.75 -0.04 16.25
CA LEU A 33 7.22 0.03 17.63
C LEU A 33 7.18 1.48 18.14
N PRO A 34 6.89 1.73 19.42
CA PRO A 34 7.18 3.03 20.02
C PRO A 34 8.69 3.20 20.24
N ALA A 35 9.20 4.44 20.20
CA ALA A 35 10.62 4.74 20.41
C ALA A 35 11.18 4.32 21.78
N GLN A 36 10.32 4.04 22.75
CA GLN A 36 10.70 3.56 24.07
C GLN A 36 10.88 2.04 24.15
N ALA A 37 10.52 1.29 23.10
CA ALA A 37 10.77 -0.14 23.03
C ALA A 37 12.28 -0.44 22.95
N ASP A 38 12.69 -1.64 23.37
CA ASP A 38 14.07 -2.10 23.25
C ASP A 38 14.42 -2.34 21.76
N PRO A 39 15.46 -1.67 21.20
CA PRO A 39 15.90 -1.92 19.82
C PRO A 39 16.33 -3.37 19.55
N ALA A 40 16.67 -4.16 20.57
CA ALA A 40 16.96 -5.60 20.41
C ALA A 40 15.75 -6.39 19.85
N LEU A 41 14.52 -5.87 20.00
CA LEU A 41 13.33 -6.47 19.39
C LEU A 41 13.43 -6.56 17.86
N LEU A 42 14.20 -5.67 17.20
CA LEU A 42 14.40 -5.76 15.76
C LEU A 42 15.13 -7.05 15.36
N ASP A 43 16.04 -7.55 16.20
CA ASP A 43 16.78 -8.78 15.93
C ASP A 43 15.85 -9.99 16.06
N VAL A 44 15.01 -10.03 17.11
CA VAL A 44 13.96 -11.05 17.29
C VAL A 44 12.99 -11.07 16.11
N CYS A 45 12.54 -9.91 15.64
CA CYS A 45 11.67 -9.82 14.48
C CYS A 45 12.35 -10.32 13.19
N ARG A 46 13.65 -10.05 13.00
CA ARG A 46 14.39 -10.55 11.82
C ARG A 46 14.58 -12.05 11.84
N GLU A 47 14.84 -12.64 13.00
CA GLU A 47 14.86 -14.09 13.18
C GLU A 47 13.50 -14.73 12.87
N ALA A 48 12.41 -13.96 12.99
CA ALA A 48 11.07 -14.35 12.56
C ALA A 48 10.75 -14.04 11.08
N GLY A 49 11.70 -13.52 10.30
CA GLY A 49 11.53 -13.18 8.88
C GLY A 49 10.94 -11.79 8.60
N ILE A 50 10.82 -10.94 9.62
CA ILE A 50 10.29 -9.58 9.50
C ILE A 50 11.45 -8.59 9.31
N HIS A 51 11.44 -7.85 8.21
CA HIS A 51 12.52 -6.91 7.86
C HIS A 51 12.06 -5.47 7.64
N THR A 52 10.76 -5.20 7.82
CA THR A 52 10.18 -3.85 7.66
C THR A 52 9.83 -3.29 9.03
N PHE A 53 10.40 -2.14 9.38
CA PHE A 53 10.24 -1.55 10.71
C PHE A 53 9.86 -0.08 10.64
N LEU A 54 8.85 0.28 11.44
CA LEU A 54 8.43 1.66 11.68
C LEU A 54 8.54 1.95 13.19
N VAL A 55 9.23 3.02 13.56
CA VAL A 55 9.35 3.45 14.95
C VAL A 55 8.63 4.78 15.13
N GLN A 56 7.66 4.84 16.03
CA GLN A 56 6.97 6.09 16.38
C GLN A 56 7.78 6.87 17.40
N LEU A 57 8.24 8.06 17.01
CA LEU A 57 8.88 9.04 17.86
C LEU A 57 7.80 9.87 18.54
N LEU A 58 7.52 9.59 19.80
CA LEU A 58 6.54 10.35 20.59
C LEU A 58 7.20 10.71 21.92
N SER A 59 7.06 11.97 22.34
CA SER A 59 7.58 12.43 23.62
C SER A 59 6.95 11.63 24.77
N GLN A 60 7.63 11.57 25.92
CA GLN A 60 7.12 10.79 27.06
C GLN A 60 5.82 11.33 27.65
N ARG A 61 5.55 12.63 27.50
CA ARG A 61 4.37 13.31 28.05
C ARG A 61 3.79 14.27 27.00
N PRO A 62 3.26 13.74 25.90
CA PRO A 62 2.72 14.58 24.84
C PRO A 62 1.51 15.36 25.40
N GLY A 63 1.35 16.61 24.97
CA GLY A 63 0.26 17.48 25.45
C GLY A 63 0.32 17.89 26.93
N ALA A 64 1.26 17.39 27.74
CA ALA A 64 1.39 17.80 29.14
C ALA A 64 2.15 19.13 29.29
N GLU A 65 3.11 19.39 28.39
CA GLU A 65 3.91 20.61 28.36
C GLU A 65 4.28 20.97 26.92
N PRO A 66 4.49 22.27 26.61
CA PRO A 66 4.96 22.69 25.28
C PRO A 66 6.29 22.02 24.93
N THR A 67 6.33 21.33 23.79
CA THR A 67 7.53 20.64 23.30
C THR A 67 8.07 21.35 22.07
N THR A 68 9.19 22.05 22.19
CA THR A 68 9.85 22.69 21.02
C THR A 68 10.54 21.64 20.13
N PRO A 69 10.84 21.95 18.86
CA PRO A 69 11.60 21.05 17.99
C PRO A 69 12.93 20.61 18.58
N ALA A 70 13.68 21.54 19.18
CA ALA A 70 14.97 21.25 19.82
C ALA A 70 14.83 20.31 21.03
N MET A 71 13.81 20.50 21.87
CA MET A 71 13.53 19.60 23.01
C MET A 71 13.19 18.20 22.52
N PHE A 72 12.31 18.09 21.52
CA PHE A 72 11.91 16.81 20.95
C PHE A 72 13.11 16.06 20.36
N VAL A 73 13.95 16.74 19.58
CA VAL A 73 15.15 16.15 18.98
C VAL A 73 16.14 15.71 20.05
N SER A 74 16.37 16.53 21.08
CA SER A 74 17.24 16.17 22.20
C SER A 74 16.77 14.89 22.90
N GLU A 75 15.46 14.74 23.11
CA GLU A 75 14.87 13.53 23.71
C GLU A 75 14.96 12.31 22.79
N MET A 76 14.66 12.48 21.49
CA MET A 76 14.51 11.37 20.55
C MET A 76 15.82 10.92 19.89
N ALA A 77 16.81 11.80 19.75
CA ALA A 77 18.06 11.51 19.04
C ALA A 77 18.78 10.25 19.56
N PRO A 78 18.95 10.03 20.89
CA PRO A 78 19.55 8.78 21.38
C PRO A 78 18.76 7.52 21.00
N ARG A 79 17.43 7.62 20.89
CA ARG A 79 16.56 6.50 20.48
C ARG A 79 16.69 6.22 18.98
N VAL A 80 16.66 7.28 18.16
CA VAL A 80 16.88 7.20 16.72
C VAL A 80 18.23 6.54 16.43
N GLU A 81 19.30 6.97 17.10
CA GLU A 81 20.63 6.39 16.95
C GLU A 81 20.65 4.89 17.29
N ALA A 82 20.03 4.50 18.41
CA ALA A 82 19.98 3.11 18.86
C ALA A 82 19.26 2.19 17.86
N PHE A 83 18.15 2.65 17.28
CA PHE A 83 17.42 1.90 16.26
C PHE A 83 18.17 1.87 14.91
N LEU A 84 18.79 2.98 14.49
CA LEU A 84 19.58 3.02 13.25
C LEU A 84 20.82 2.10 13.31
N ARG A 85 21.46 1.95 14.48
CA ARG A 85 22.54 0.97 14.69
C ARG A 85 22.10 -0.48 14.45
N LYS A 86 20.82 -0.78 14.62
CA LYS A 86 20.25 -2.10 14.32
C LYS A 86 19.97 -2.29 12.84
N GLY A 87 20.11 -1.29 11.98
CA GLY A 87 19.92 -1.40 10.53
C GLY A 87 18.79 -0.51 10.01
N ARG A 88 18.24 -0.86 8.84
CA ARG A 88 17.21 -0.03 8.19
C ARG A 88 15.91 -0.02 9.00
N VAL A 89 15.46 1.18 9.34
CA VAL A 89 14.24 1.49 10.09
C VAL A 89 13.74 2.86 9.66
N ARG A 90 12.44 3.08 9.73
CA ARG A 90 11.79 4.37 9.40
C ARG A 90 11.16 4.94 10.64
N PHE A 91 11.03 6.27 10.70
CA PHE A 91 10.55 6.96 11.90
C PHE A 91 9.31 7.77 11.60
N GLU A 92 8.20 7.47 12.27
CA GLU A 92 7.03 8.34 12.30
C GLU A 92 7.27 9.43 13.36
N ILE A 93 7.31 10.70 12.96
CA ILE A 93 7.49 11.81 13.91
C ILE A 93 6.13 12.17 14.50
N HIS A 94 6.00 12.06 15.82
CA HIS A 94 4.78 12.28 16.57
C HIS A 94 3.71 11.18 16.35
N GLY A 95 2.53 11.38 16.93
CA GLY A 95 1.30 10.62 16.65
C GLY A 95 0.06 11.44 17.01
N GLU A 96 -0.93 11.48 16.13
CA GLU A 96 -2.23 12.15 16.31
C GLU A 96 -2.14 13.62 16.80
N PRO A 97 -1.33 14.48 16.16
CA PRO A 97 -1.08 15.85 16.61
C PRO A 97 -2.33 16.77 16.61
N ASN A 98 -3.47 16.29 16.12
CA ASN A 98 -4.75 16.97 16.16
C ASN A 98 -5.56 16.71 17.44
N LEU A 99 -4.98 15.99 18.41
CA LEU A 99 -5.56 15.74 19.73
C LEU A 99 -4.92 16.65 20.82
N PRO A 100 -5.70 17.11 21.81
CA PRO A 100 -5.16 17.86 22.97
C PRO A 100 -4.09 17.11 23.75
N SER A 101 -4.32 15.84 24.08
CA SER A 101 -3.36 14.95 24.75
C SER A 101 -2.12 14.65 23.89
N ARG A 102 -2.10 15.14 22.65
CA ARG A 102 -1.01 15.01 21.69
C ARG A 102 -0.40 16.37 21.33
N GLY A 103 -0.68 17.42 22.09
CA GLY A 103 -0.03 18.71 21.92
C GLY A 103 -0.87 19.77 21.22
N TYR A 104 -2.04 19.44 20.67
CA TYR A 104 -2.92 20.46 20.11
C TYR A 104 -3.44 21.39 21.22
N GLY A 105 -3.29 22.70 21.05
CA GLY A 105 -3.57 23.70 22.08
C GLY A 105 -2.49 23.84 23.16
N VAL A 106 -1.42 23.04 23.11
CA VAL A 106 -0.32 23.06 24.10
C VAL A 106 1.02 23.36 23.45
N SER A 107 1.45 22.54 22.51
CA SER A 107 2.70 22.73 21.75
C SER A 107 2.47 23.54 20.48
N TRP A 108 1.27 23.48 19.91
CA TRP A 108 0.82 24.28 18.76
C TRP A 108 -0.64 24.65 18.91
N ALA A 109 -1.01 25.86 18.49
CA ALA A 109 -2.39 26.33 18.55
C ALA A 109 -3.18 26.04 17.25
N GLU A 110 -2.47 25.85 16.14
CA GLU A 110 -3.04 25.64 14.81
C GLU A 110 -2.23 24.57 14.04
N PRO A 111 -2.82 23.89 13.05
CA PRO A 111 -2.12 22.87 12.27
C PRO A 111 -0.87 23.39 11.52
N SER A 112 -0.90 24.64 11.04
CA SER A 112 0.24 25.29 10.36
C SER A 112 1.48 25.36 11.28
N ALA A 113 1.27 25.67 12.56
CA ALA A 113 2.35 25.68 13.55
C ALA A 113 2.92 24.27 13.81
N PHE A 114 2.09 23.22 13.75
CA PHE A 114 2.58 21.84 13.75
C PHE A 114 3.39 21.53 12.49
N ALA A 115 2.97 22.01 11.32
CA ALA A 115 3.71 21.80 10.07
C ALA A 115 5.12 22.40 10.13
N GLU A 116 5.27 23.62 10.63
CA GLU A 116 6.57 24.27 10.87
C GLU A 116 7.40 23.50 11.89
N TRP A 117 6.78 23.12 13.01
CA TRP A 117 7.43 22.29 14.05
C TRP A 117 7.96 20.97 13.47
N PHE A 118 7.15 20.27 12.67
CA PHE A 118 7.51 19.00 12.06
C PHE A 118 8.70 19.15 11.10
N LEU A 119 8.67 20.18 10.24
CA LEU A 119 9.74 20.45 9.28
C LEU A 119 11.07 20.72 9.99
N GLU A 120 11.05 21.52 11.07
CA GLU A 120 12.24 21.81 11.86
C GLU A 120 12.77 20.55 12.58
N VAL A 121 11.89 19.72 13.15
CA VAL A 121 12.31 18.43 13.75
C VAL A 121 12.94 17.52 12.68
N ALA A 122 12.30 17.38 11.52
CA ALA A 122 12.79 16.56 10.42
C ALA A 122 14.16 17.04 9.93
N GLU A 123 14.35 18.34 9.75
CA GLU A 123 15.63 18.94 9.35
C GLU A 123 16.72 18.66 10.38
N ARG A 124 16.45 18.92 11.67
CA ARG A 124 17.41 18.68 12.75
C ARG A 124 17.82 17.22 12.86
N LEU A 125 16.88 16.29 12.74
CA LEU A 125 17.19 14.85 12.73
C LEU A 125 18.02 14.47 11.49
N ARG A 126 17.68 14.99 10.31
CA ARG A 126 18.45 14.74 9.07
C ARG A 126 19.87 15.30 9.16
N MET A 127 20.05 16.47 9.77
CA MET A 127 21.39 17.02 10.05
C MET A 127 22.19 16.14 11.01
N ALA A 128 21.53 15.54 12.01
CA ALA A 128 22.19 14.69 13.00
C ALA A 128 22.56 13.29 12.46
N PHE A 129 21.71 12.68 11.63
CA PHE A 129 21.83 11.26 11.23
C PHE A 129 22.11 11.03 9.75
N GLY A 130 21.98 12.05 8.91
CA GLY A 130 22.30 11.97 7.49
C GLY A 130 21.34 11.09 6.66
N PRO A 131 21.77 10.68 5.45
CA PRO A 131 20.92 9.99 4.47
C PRO A 131 20.22 8.69 4.89
N PRO A 132 20.72 7.87 5.83
CA PRO A 132 20.00 6.67 6.28
C PRO A 132 18.67 6.95 6.97
N LEU A 133 18.48 8.17 7.49
CA LEU A 133 17.26 8.55 8.18
C LEU A 133 16.11 8.75 7.19
N GLN A 134 14.99 8.08 7.44
CA GLN A 134 13.72 8.34 6.76
C GLN A 134 12.66 8.70 7.80
N VAL A 135 12.03 9.86 7.63
CA VAL A 135 11.01 10.38 8.55
C VAL A 135 9.66 10.52 7.87
N GLY A 136 8.60 10.19 8.61
CA GLY A 136 7.23 10.23 8.14
C GLY A 136 6.38 11.23 8.91
N PHE A 137 5.47 11.89 8.18
CA PHE A 137 4.40 12.67 8.77
C PHE A 137 3.44 11.75 9.55
N PRO A 138 2.96 12.11 10.75
CA PRO A 138 2.20 11.19 11.60
C PRO A 138 0.77 10.93 11.12
N GLY A 139 0.22 9.80 11.57
CA GLY A 139 -1.23 9.56 11.46
C GLY A 139 -2.03 10.54 12.31
N LEU A 140 -3.22 10.92 11.84
CA LEU A 140 -4.15 11.81 12.52
C LEU A 140 -5.28 11.02 13.19
N SER A 141 -5.79 11.53 14.31
CA SER A 141 -7.01 11.00 14.91
C SER A 141 -8.22 11.40 14.08
N TRP A 142 -9.13 10.45 13.84
CA TRP A 142 -10.32 10.69 13.06
C TRP A 142 -11.49 11.11 13.95
N SER A 143 -12.41 11.91 13.42
CA SER A 143 -13.65 12.30 14.09
C SER A 143 -14.52 11.09 14.43
N SER A 144 -14.74 10.16 13.50
CA SER A 144 -15.46 8.90 13.76
C SER A 144 -15.38 7.95 12.55
N PRO A 145 -15.27 6.63 12.75
CA PRO A 145 -14.99 5.96 14.02
C PRO A 145 -13.54 6.13 14.47
N ARG A 146 -13.31 5.97 15.77
CA ARG A 146 -12.00 6.18 16.41
C ARG A 146 -11.84 5.22 17.58
N LEU A 147 -10.60 5.03 18.01
CA LEU A 147 -10.30 4.32 19.25
C LEU A 147 -10.95 5.04 20.46
N PRO A 148 -11.24 4.32 21.55
CA PRO A 148 -11.69 4.94 22.80
C PRO A 148 -10.73 6.05 23.24
N GLY A 149 -11.28 7.24 23.53
CA GLY A 149 -10.48 8.41 23.89
C GLY A 149 -11.16 9.72 23.53
N GLU A 150 -10.38 10.79 23.56
CA GLU A 150 -10.84 12.12 23.21
C GLU A 150 -11.10 12.27 21.71
N ALA A 151 -11.97 13.21 21.35
CA ALA A 151 -12.19 13.61 19.97
C ALA A 151 -11.09 14.59 19.52
N PRO A 152 -10.71 14.59 18.23
CA PRO A 152 -9.76 15.57 17.73
C PRO A 152 -10.34 16.99 17.82
N THR A 153 -9.49 17.96 18.17
CA THR A 153 -9.88 19.37 18.22
C THR A 153 -10.14 19.93 16.83
N VAL A 154 -9.41 19.40 15.83
CA VAL A 154 -9.51 19.78 14.42
C VAL A 154 -9.64 18.53 13.57
N SER A 155 -10.53 18.58 12.57
CA SER A 155 -10.68 17.48 11.62
C SER A 155 -9.38 17.19 10.88
N ASP A 156 -9.15 15.93 10.56
CA ASP A 156 -7.98 15.50 9.82
C ASP A 156 -7.89 16.16 8.43
N ASP A 157 -9.02 16.35 7.74
CA ASP A 157 -9.05 17.06 6.46
C ASP A 157 -8.54 18.50 6.58
N HIS A 158 -9.01 19.27 7.58
CA HIS A 158 -8.55 20.65 7.79
C HIS A 158 -7.06 20.68 8.19
N PHE A 159 -6.64 19.71 9.01
CA PHE A 159 -5.24 19.59 9.42
C PHE A 159 -4.32 19.30 8.23
N LEU A 160 -4.73 18.42 7.32
CA LEU A 160 -3.94 18.08 6.13
C LEU A 160 -3.90 19.22 5.10
N GLU A 161 -5.00 19.95 4.92
CA GLU A 161 -5.07 21.12 4.00
C GLU A 161 -4.02 22.18 4.32
N THR A 162 -3.73 22.35 5.61
CA THR A 162 -2.81 23.36 6.14
C THR A 162 -1.37 22.85 6.27
N CYS A 163 -1.15 21.52 6.19
CA CYS A 163 0.15 20.88 6.36
C CYS A 163 0.85 20.50 5.05
N GLY A 164 0.43 21.02 3.88
CA GLY A 164 0.98 20.62 2.57
C GLY A 164 2.51 20.61 2.50
N ALA A 165 3.17 21.66 2.98
CA ALA A 165 4.64 21.74 3.00
C ALA A 165 5.29 20.66 3.88
N ALA A 166 4.66 20.29 4.99
CA ALA A 166 5.14 19.20 5.86
C ALA A 166 4.94 17.82 5.21
N LEU A 167 3.83 17.61 4.49
CA LEU A 167 3.62 16.39 3.70
C LEU A 167 4.69 16.26 2.62
N ASP A 168 5.00 17.34 1.91
CA ASP A 168 6.07 17.36 0.90
C ASP A 168 7.46 17.20 1.50
N GLY A 169 7.70 17.71 2.71
CA GLY A 169 8.97 17.59 3.43
C GLY A 169 9.21 16.20 4.05
N ALA A 170 8.19 15.33 4.11
CA ALA A 170 8.29 13.98 4.65
C ALA A 170 8.77 12.97 3.60
N ASP A 171 9.42 11.89 4.05
CA ASP A 171 9.80 10.76 3.18
C ASP A 171 8.60 9.83 2.90
N PHE A 172 7.60 9.85 3.79
CA PHE A 172 6.33 9.15 3.70
C PHE A 172 5.27 9.80 4.59
N VAL A 173 4.00 9.46 4.39
CA VAL A 173 2.88 9.99 5.18
C VAL A 173 2.14 8.85 5.85
N CYS A 174 1.99 8.93 7.17
CA CYS A 174 1.20 7.98 7.93
C CYS A 174 -0.28 8.40 7.97
N CYS A 175 -1.17 7.41 8.00
CA CYS A 175 -2.59 7.62 8.29
C CYS A 175 -3.12 6.55 9.26
N HIS A 176 -4.23 6.85 9.93
CA HIS A 176 -4.98 5.90 10.75
C HIS A 176 -6.31 5.57 10.06
N VAL A 177 -6.72 4.30 10.11
CA VAL A 177 -7.95 3.81 9.45
C VAL A 177 -8.75 2.96 10.43
N TYR A 178 -9.94 3.39 10.81
CA TYR A 178 -10.79 2.64 11.73
C TYR A 178 -12.16 2.38 11.11
N TRP A 179 -12.84 1.34 11.59
CA TRP A 179 -14.22 1.02 11.21
C TRP A 179 -14.91 0.24 12.31
N THR A 180 -16.22 0.04 12.18
CA THR A 180 -17.06 -0.69 13.13
C THR A 180 -17.68 -1.93 12.48
N SER A 181 -17.85 -1.93 11.16
CA SER A 181 -18.43 -3.05 10.41
C SER A 181 -17.65 -3.35 9.12
N ARG A 182 -17.86 -4.54 8.55
CA ARG A 182 -17.30 -4.90 7.23
C ARG A 182 -17.81 -4.00 6.10
N GLU A 183 -19.04 -3.51 6.22
CA GLU A 183 -19.62 -2.60 5.24
C GLU A 183 -18.93 -1.24 5.29
N GLU A 184 -18.74 -0.68 6.49
CA GLU A 184 -17.97 0.56 6.68
C GLU A 184 -16.50 0.41 6.27
N MET A 185 -15.89 -0.76 6.51
CA MET A 185 -14.53 -1.07 6.04
C MET A 185 -14.41 -0.95 4.51
N ARG A 186 -15.46 -1.32 3.78
CA ARG A 186 -15.50 -1.28 2.31
C ARG A 186 -16.05 0.03 1.78
N ASP A 187 -16.64 0.87 2.61
CA ASP A 187 -17.32 2.07 2.16
C ASP A 187 -16.34 3.16 1.74
N TYR A 188 -16.68 3.85 0.65
CA TYR A 188 -15.88 4.94 0.11
C TYR A 188 -15.78 6.11 1.11
N HIS A 189 -16.86 6.44 1.82
CA HIS A 189 -16.86 7.51 2.81
C HIS A 189 -16.41 7.04 4.20
N GLY A 190 -16.52 5.74 4.48
CA GLY A 190 -16.04 5.03 5.67
C GLY A 190 -14.53 4.78 5.64
N ALA A 191 -14.09 3.54 5.81
CA ALA A 191 -12.67 3.27 5.98
C ALA A 191 -11.85 3.57 4.72
N LEU A 192 -12.39 3.42 3.50
CA LEU A 192 -11.65 3.66 2.25
C LEU A 192 -11.43 5.15 1.95
N ARG A 193 -12.01 6.06 2.73
CA ARG A 193 -11.79 7.52 2.60
C ARG A 193 -10.31 7.90 2.57
N PHE A 194 -9.46 7.18 3.29
CA PHE A 194 -8.03 7.50 3.36
C PHE A 194 -7.38 7.52 1.96
N LEU A 195 -7.92 6.78 0.98
CA LEU A 195 -7.42 6.78 -0.38
C LEU A 195 -7.50 8.19 -0.99
N ARG A 196 -8.66 8.86 -0.90
CA ARG A 196 -8.78 10.25 -1.40
C ARG A 196 -8.13 11.26 -0.45
N THR A 197 -8.21 11.04 0.86
CA THR A 197 -7.66 11.98 1.83
C THR A 197 -6.13 11.99 1.81
N TYR A 198 -5.45 10.90 1.46
CA TYR A 198 -3.99 10.82 1.49
C TYR A 198 -3.39 10.57 0.11
N LEU A 199 -3.83 9.55 -0.65
CA LEU A 199 -3.20 9.21 -1.93
C LEU A 199 -3.40 10.29 -3.00
N GLU A 200 -4.52 11.04 -2.97
CA GLU A 200 -4.74 12.16 -3.89
C GLU A 200 -4.10 13.48 -3.43
N ARG A 201 -3.74 13.60 -2.14
CA ARG A 201 -3.19 14.86 -1.57
C ARG A 201 -1.68 14.98 -1.68
N THR A 202 -0.96 13.87 -1.69
CA THR A 202 0.50 13.86 -1.80
C THR A 202 0.91 12.84 -2.85
N ASP A 203 2.12 12.95 -3.39
CA ASP A 203 2.78 11.89 -4.18
C ASP A 203 3.70 10.99 -3.34
N ARG A 204 3.89 11.32 -2.06
CA ARG A 204 4.70 10.52 -1.14
C ARG A 204 4.10 9.13 -0.93
N PRO A 205 4.92 8.11 -0.62
CA PRO A 205 4.40 6.84 -0.13
C PRO A 205 3.54 7.05 1.11
N VAL A 206 2.46 6.28 1.21
CA VAL A 206 1.53 6.31 2.34
C VAL A 206 1.68 5.01 3.14
N VAL A 207 1.61 5.15 4.46
CA VAL A 207 1.69 4.05 5.41
C VAL A 207 0.46 4.11 6.30
N ILE A 208 -0.36 3.06 6.31
CA ILE A 208 -1.45 2.97 7.29
C ILE A 208 -0.82 2.55 8.61
N SER A 209 -0.41 3.52 9.44
CA SER A 209 0.39 3.28 10.64
C SER A 209 -0.43 2.78 11.83
N ALA A 210 -1.75 2.72 11.68
CA ALA A 210 -2.68 2.03 12.56
C ALA A 210 -4.00 1.75 11.83
N PHE A 211 -4.54 0.53 11.98
CA PHE A 211 -5.93 0.25 11.65
C PHE A 211 -6.57 -0.74 12.60
N ALA A 212 -7.89 -0.66 12.76
CA ALA A 212 -8.66 -1.62 13.55
C ALA A 212 -10.17 -1.54 13.26
N ASN A 213 -10.85 -2.67 13.49
CA ASN A 213 -12.26 -2.64 13.81
C ASN A 213 -12.40 -2.29 15.31
N VAL A 214 -12.99 -1.14 15.60
CA VAL A 214 -13.09 -0.56 16.95
C VAL A 214 -14.41 -0.86 17.64
N ASP A 215 -15.30 -1.64 17.01
CA ASP A 215 -16.53 -2.10 17.65
C ASP A 215 -16.20 -3.22 18.66
N PRO A 216 -16.45 -3.03 19.97
CA PRO A 216 -16.24 -4.09 20.95
C PRO A 216 -17.22 -5.25 20.80
N ALA A 217 -18.36 -5.07 20.13
CA ALA A 217 -19.36 -6.12 19.95
C ALA A 217 -19.01 -7.09 18.80
N GLN A 218 -18.07 -6.71 17.93
CA GLN A 218 -17.69 -7.51 16.77
C GLN A 218 -16.84 -8.73 17.17
N PRO A 219 -17.25 -9.98 16.84
CA PRO A 219 -16.47 -11.17 17.19
C PRO A 219 -15.04 -11.16 16.64
N PRO A 220 -14.02 -11.67 17.38
CA PRO A 220 -12.63 -11.67 16.92
C PRO A 220 -12.42 -12.40 15.60
N ALA A 221 -13.11 -13.52 15.36
CA ALA A 221 -13.06 -14.22 14.08
C ALA A 221 -13.48 -13.32 12.90
N GLU A 222 -14.54 -12.52 13.06
CA GLU A 222 -15.00 -11.59 12.03
C GLU A 222 -14.06 -10.41 11.86
N LYS A 223 -13.46 -9.89 12.94
CA LYS A 223 -12.37 -8.90 12.86
C LYS A 223 -11.18 -9.45 12.08
N GLY A 224 -10.80 -10.71 12.33
CA GLY A 224 -9.73 -11.40 11.63
C GLY A 224 -9.98 -11.52 10.13
N ASP A 225 -11.20 -11.91 9.72
CA ASP A 225 -11.58 -11.96 8.31
C ASP A 225 -11.57 -10.55 7.66
N GLN A 226 -12.02 -9.53 8.38
CA GLN A 226 -11.96 -8.13 7.92
C GLN A 226 -10.49 -7.66 7.75
N TYR A 227 -9.61 -7.99 8.69
CA TYR A 227 -8.19 -7.62 8.63
C TYR A 227 -7.49 -8.34 7.47
N ALA A 228 -7.77 -9.63 7.27
CA ALA A 228 -7.28 -10.41 6.13
C ALA A 228 -7.67 -9.75 4.80
N GLU A 229 -8.94 -9.37 4.66
CA GLU A 229 -9.44 -8.66 3.48
C GLU A 229 -8.78 -7.29 3.30
N PHE A 230 -8.67 -6.50 4.36
CA PHE A 230 -8.08 -5.16 4.32
C PHE A 230 -6.60 -5.20 3.94
N TYR A 231 -5.83 -6.17 4.45
CA TYR A 231 -4.45 -6.40 4.01
C TYR A 231 -4.38 -6.71 2.52
N PHE A 232 -5.23 -7.64 2.03
CA PHE A 232 -5.26 -7.96 0.61
C PHE A 232 -5.65 -6.75 -0.24
N PHE A 233 -6.60 -5.94 0.20
CA PHE A 233 -6.96 -4.68 -0.45
C PHE A 233 -5.78 -3.70 -0.53
N CYS A 234 -5.14 -3.41 0.60
CA CYS A 234 -4.00 -2.49 0.66
C CYS A 234 -2.84 -2.94 -0.23
N SER A 235 -2.67 -4.26 -0.37
CA SER A 235 -1.64 -4.86 -1.20
C SER A 235 -1.69 -4.34 -2.64
N GLN A 236 -2.85 -3.91 -3.14
CA GLN A 236 -3.09 -3.59 -4.54
C GLN A 236 -2.61 -2.19 -4.96
N TYR A 237 -2.31 -1.32 -4.00
CA TYR A 237 -1.95 0.07 -4.26
C TYR A 237 -0.42 0.25 -4.18
N ASP A 238 0.19 0.63 -5.31
CA ASP A 238 1.66 0.79 -5.42
C ASP A 238 2.26 1.75 -4.37
N ARG A 239 1.50 2.77 -3.98
CA ARG A 239 1.93 3.82 -3.05
C ARG A 239 1.60 3.50 -1.59
N LEU A 240 0.90 2.40 -1.30
CA LEU A 240 0.74 1.89 0.06
C LEU A 240 1.89 0.93 0.36
N GLU A 241 2.77 1.30 1.28
CA GLU A 241 3.96 0.49 1.57
C GLU A 241 3.71 -0.54 2.67
N ALA A 242 2.86 -0.22 3.64
CA ALA A 242 2.46 -1.12 4.71
C ALA A 242 1.15 -0.66 5.36
N ALA A 243 0.45 -1.62 5.96
CA ALA A 243 -0.68 -1.36 6.85
C ALA A 243 -0.42 -2.05 8.18
N TYR A 244 -0.58 -1.35 9.31
CA TYR A 244 -0.29 -1.88 10.64
C TYR A 244 -1.58 -2.04 11.42
N ALA A 245 -1.98 -3.27 11.72
CA ALA A 245 -3.08 -3.50 12.65
C ALA A 245 -2.70 -2.96 14.04
N TYR A 246 -3.69 -2.44 14.76
CA TYR A 246 -3.45 -1.48 15.83
C TYR A 246 -2.66 -2.02 17.02
N LEU A 247 -2.91 -3.26 17.49
CA LEU A 247 -2.12 -3.80 18.59
C LEU A 247 -2.12 -5.34 18.66
N LEU A 248 -0.95 -5.92 18.90
CA LEU A 248 -0.81 -7.34 19.25
C LEU A 248 -1.34 -7.61 20.67
N ARG A 249 -0.84 -6.83 21.64
CA ARG A 249 -1.06 -7.00 23.09
C ARG A 249 -1.15 -5.65 23.78
N SER A 250 -2.03 -5.52 24.76
CA SER A 250 -2.15 -4.35 25.63
C SER A 250 -2.43 -4.79 27.06
N SER A 251 -1.88 -4.06 28.04
CA SER A 251 -2.27 -4.15 29.45
C SER A 251 -3.41 -3.20 29.80
N ASP A 252 -3.79 -2.31 28.88
CA ASP A 252 -4.94 -1.41 29.04
C ASP A 252 -6.24 -2.19 28.76
N PRO A 253 -7.12 -2.36 29.76
CA PRO A 253 -8.35 -3.12 29.58
C PRO A 253 -9.30 -2.47 28.57
N THR A 254 -9.20 -1.17 28.32
CA THR A 254 -10.03 -0.47 27.32
C THR A 254 -9.68 -0.87 25.88
N LEU A 255 -8.50 -1.46 25.67
CA LEU A 255 -8.02 -1.92 24.38
C LEU A 255 -8.01 -3.45 24.26
N ALA A 256 -8.60 -4.17 25.22
CA ALA A 256 -8.62 -5.64 25.22
C ALA A 256 -9.32 -6.20 23.97
N GLU A 257 -10.44 -5.59 23.56
CA GLU A 257 -11.28 -6.07 22.44
C GLU A 257 -10.67 -5.88 21.05
N ILE A 258 -9.53 -5.18 20.95
CA ILE A 258 -8.78 -4.97 19.71
C ILE A 258 -7.41 -5.64 19.74
N ALA A 259 -7.05 -6.27 20.86
CA ALA A 259 -5.85 -7.09 20.99
C ALA A 259 -5.96 -8.41 20.22
N TRP A 260 -4.84 -8.89 19.69
CA TRP A 260 -4.81 -10.14 18.92
C TRP A 260 -4.53 -11.36 19.78
N VAL A 261 -3.72 -11.20 20.84
CA VAL A 261 -3.37 -12.32 21.74
C VAL A 261 -4.62 -12.94 22.35
N GLY A 262 -4.71 -14.27 22.28
CA GLY A 262 -5.84 -15.03 22.83
C GLY A 262 -7.07 -15.11 21.91
N THR A 263 -6.95 -14.68 20.64
CA THR A 263 -8.04 -14.68 19.66
C THR A 263 -7.71 -15.48 18.41
N GLU A 264 -8.71 -15.68 17.55
CA GLU A 264 -8.55 -16.32 16.23
C GLU A 264 -7.97 -15.37 15.15
N ILE A 265 -7.81 -14.07 15.46
CA ILE A 265 -7.37 -13.05 14.50
C ILE A 265 -6.06 -13.45 13.80
N PRO A 266 -5.00 -13.91 14.49
CA PRO A 266 -3.75 -14.25 13.82
C PRO A 266 -3.92 -15.36 12.77
N ALA A 267 -4.66 -16.43 13.07
CA ALA A 267 -4.90 -17.52 12.13
C ALA A 267 -5.73 -17.07 10.92
N ARG A 268 -6.76 -16.24 11.16
CA ARG A 268 -7.61 -15.66 10.12
C ARG A 268 -6.81 -14.77 9.16
N VAL A 269 -5.95 -13.92 9.72
CA VAL A 269 -5.04 -13.06 8.96
C VAL A 269 -4.01 -13.88 8.19
N GLY A 270 -3.44 -14.93 8.78
CA GLY A 270 -2.52 -15.85 8.11
C GLY A 270 -3.13 -16.53 6.88
N GLY A 271 -4.42 -16.90 6.97
CA GLY A 271 -5.18 -17.50 5.86
C GLY A 271 -5.67 -16.51 4.79
N ARG A 272 -5.22 -15.26 4.80
CA ARG A 272 -5.66 -14.24 3.83
C ARG A 272 -5.32 -14.61 2.39
N HIS A 273 -6.11 -14.08 1.46
CA HIS A 273 -5.76 -14.11 0.06
C HIS A 273 -4.44 -13.36 -0.20
N ARG A 274 -3.65 -13.89 -1.14
CA ARG A 274 -2.40 -13.27 -1.61
C ARG A 274 -2.38 -13.27 -3.12
N MET A 275 -1.75 -12.24 -3.67
CA MET A 275 -1.44 -12.20 -5.09
C MET A 275 -0.42 -13.31 -5.40
N PRO A 276 -0.60 -14.04 -6.53
CA PRO A 276 0.41 -14.96 -7.00
C PRO A 276 1.79 -14.31 -7.09
N HIS A 277 2.83 -15.09 -6.83
CA HIS A 277 4.18 -14.60 -6.98
C HIS A 277 4.42 -14.21 -8.46
N PRO A 278 5.05 -13.07 -8.78
CA PRO A 278 5.28 -12.68 -10.18
C PRO A 278 6.09 -13.68 -11.03
N ALA A 279 6.81 -14.62 -10.40
CA ALA A 279 7.47 -15.71 -11.11
C ALA A 279 6.50 -16.76 -11.68
N THR A 280 5.28 -16.89 -11.12
CA THR A 280 4.27 -17.87 -11.56
C THR A 280 3.36 -17.33 -12.66
N MET A 281 3.40 -16.03 -12.93
CA MET A 281 2.65 -15.39 -14.00
C MET A 281 3.39 -14.16 -14.51
N ARG A 282 3.69 -14.14 -15.81
CA ARG A 282 4.32 -12.99 -16.47
C ARG A 282 3.52 -12.54 -17.67
N LEU A 283 3.12 -11.28 -17.65
CA LEU A 283 2.36 -10.65 -18.72
C LEU A 283 3.33 -10.09 -19.77
N ALA A 284 3.13 -10.45 -21.03
CA ALA A 284 3.79 -9.73 -22.12
C ALA A 284 3.27 -8.30 -22.17
N TRP A 285 4.16 -7.35 -22.48
CA TRP A 285 3.76 -5.95 -22.60
C TRP A 285 2.86 -5.76 -23.86
N PRO A 286 1.66 -5.18 -23.74
CA PRO A 286 0.65 -5.23 -24.81
C PRO A 286 0.73 -4.10 -25.85
N THR A 287 1.47 -3.03 -25.60
CA THR A 287 1.59 -1.87 -26.50
C THR A 287 3.01 -1.70 -27.04
N THR A 288 3.22 -0.78 -27.99
CA THR A 288 4.56 -0.47 -28.50
C THR A 288 5.41 0.32 -27.50
N ALA A 289 4.79 1.21 -26.71
CA ALA A 289 5.45 2.04 -25.72
C ALA A 289 5.33 1.45 -24.31
N ARG A 290 6.45 1.30 -23.60
CA ARG A 290 6.48 0.84 -22.21
C ARG A 290 6.24 1.96 -21.21
N VAL A 291 5.07 2.60 -21.29
CA VAL A 291 4.74 3.78 -20.49
C VAL A 291 3.34 3.61 -19.87
N TYR A 292 3.28 3.77 -18.55
CA TYR A 292 2.02 3.93 -17.82
C TYR A 292 1.55 5.38 -17.95
N THR A 293 0.30 5.58 -18.35
CA THR A 293 -0.36 6.89 -18.32
C THR A 293 -1.22 7.06 -17.08
N GLN A 294 -1.72 5.96 -16.50
CA GLN A 294 -2.49 5.98 -15.26
C GLN A 294 -2.30 4.67 -14.47
N PRO A 295 -1.81 4.71 -13.22
CA PRO A 295 -1.74 3.54 -12.35
C PRO A 295 -3.10 3.04 -11.85
N PHE A 296 -3.09 1.83 -11.28
CA PHE A 296 -4.23 1.26 -10.56
C PHE A 296 -4.61 2.12 -9.35
N GLY A 297 -5.91 2.26 -9.11
CA GLY A 297 -6.46 2.97 -7.96
C GLY A 297 -6.28 4.50 -7.98
N GLN A 298 -5.78 5.10 -9.06
CA GLN A 298 -5.66 6.56 -9.15
C GLN A 298 -7.02 7.24 -9.38
N ARG A 299 -7.16 8.51 -8.98
CA ARG A 299 -8.34 9.38 -9.18
C ARG A 299 -9.62 8.84 -8.54
N GLN A 300 -9.49 8.40 -7.28
CA GLN A 300 -10.55 7.90 -6.40
C GLN A 300 -11.88 8.62 -6.60
N ARG A 301 -11.88 9.96 -6.43
CA ARG A 301 -13.09 10.77 -6.51
C ARG A 301 -13.76 10.75 -7.87
N ARG A 302 -12.98 10.88 -8.94
CA ARG A 302 -13.50 10.95 -10.30
C ARG A 302 -14.23 9.66 -10.69
N TYR A 303 -13.65 8.49 -10.37
CA TYR A 303 -14.27 7.21 -10.69
C TYR A 303 -15.49 6.92 -9.82
N PHE A 304 -15.45 7.30 -8.54
CA PHE A 304 -16.61 7.18 -7.66
C PHE A 304 -17.79 8.01 -8.19
N GLU A 305 -17.58 9.29 -8.48
CA GLU A 305 -18.64 10.17 -9.02
C GLU A 305 -19.17 9.68 -10.37
N ALA A 306 -18.28 9.21 -11.26
CA ALA A 306 -18.67 8.67 -12.56
C ALA A 306 -19.41 7.32 -12.48
N SER A 307 -19.33 6.61 -11.36
CA SER A 307 -19.98 5.32 -11.18
C SER A 307 -21.38 5.40 -10.57
N PHE A 308 -21.95 6.60 -10.44
CA PHE A 308 -23.29 6.75 -9.88
C PHE A 308 -24.37 6.24 -10.84
N ASP A 309 -25.17 5.27 -10.37
CA ASP A 309 -26.38 4.80 -11.04
C ASP A 309 -27.61 5.50 -10.41
N PRO A 310 -28.25 6.44 -11.12
CA PRO A 310 -29.40 7.17 -10.59
C PRO A 310 -30.67 6.31 -10.50
N VAL A 311 -30.75 5.18 -11.20
CA VAL A 311 -31.92 4.29 -11.18
C VAL A 311 -31.96 3.51 -9.87
N HIS A 312 -30.81 2.99 -9.45
CA HIS A 312 -30.68 2.16 -8.26
C HIS A 312 -30.14 2.96 -7.05
N ASN A 313 -29.76 4.22 -7.24
CA ASN A 313 -29.16 5.10 -6.24
C ASN A 313 -27.94 4.46 -5.55
N VAL A 314 -27.06 3.85 -6.34
CA VAL A 314 -25.84 3.18 -5.88
C VAL A 314 -24.65 3.58 -6.73
N HIS A 315 -23.46 3.51 -6.16
CA HIS A 315 -22.22 3.56 -6.91
C HIS A 315 -21.76 2.14 -7.23
N TRP A 316 -21.49 1.82 -8.50
CA TRP A 316 -20.95 0.51 -8.86
C TRP A 316 -19.42 0.41 -8.64
N LEU A 317 -18.74 1.52 -8.37
CA LEU A 317 -17.37 1.58 -7.86
C LEU A 317 -17.31 2.20 -6.48
N HIS A 318 -16.37 1.73 -5.66
CA HIS A 318 -16.03 2.40 -4.41
C HIS A 318 -14.81 3.33 -4.59
N GLY A 319 -14.61 3.83 -5.82
CA GLY A 319 -13.52 4.72 -6.20
C GLY A 319 -12.32 4.04 -6.83
N GLY A 320 -11.57 4.83 -7.59
CA GLY A 320 -10.27 4.48 -8.15
C GLY A 320 -10.33 3.80 -9.51
N HIS A 321 -9.21 3.87 -10.21
CA HIS A 321 -9.02 3.26 -11.52
C HIS A 321 -8.89 1.72 -11.43
N GLU A 322 -9.73 0.98 -12.15
CA GLU A 322 -9.85 -0.49 -12.08
C GLU A 322 -8.84 -1.26 -12.94
N GLY A 323 -7.70 -0.66 -13.27
CA GLY A 323 -6.72 -1.26 -14.15
C GLY A 323 -5.48 -0.40 -14.23
N VAL A 324 -4.69 -0.61 -15.28
CA VAL A 324 -3.58 0.27 -15.63
C VAL A 324 -3.80 0.79 -17.04
N ASP A 325 -3.59 2.09 -17.22
CA ASP A 325 -3.63 2.69 -18.55
C ASP A 325 -2.21 2.78 -19.10
N LEU A 326 -2.07 2.30 -20.33
CA LEU A 326 -0.81 2.21 -21.05
C LEU A 326 -0.86 3.13 -22.25
N GLN A 327 0.23 3.84 -22.49
CA GLN A 327 0.33 4.73 -23.64
C GLN A 327 0.20 3.93 -24.95
N ALA A 328 -0.78 4.32 -25.76
CA ALA A 328 -1.01 3.79 -27.09
C ALA A 328 -1.70 4.85 -27.94
N ALA A 329 -1.03 5.32 -29.00
CA ALA A 329 -1.66 6.22 -29.96
C ALA A 329 -2.78 5.47 -30.71
N GLU A 330 -3.75 6.22 -31.23
CA GLU A 330 -4.79 5.66 -32.09
C GLU A 330 -4.15 4.88 -33.26
N GLY A 331 -4.65 3.67 -33.53
CA GLY A 331 -4.13 2.76 -34.54
C GLY A 331 -2.95 1.89 -34.07
N THR A 332 -2.45 2.06 -32.85
CA THR A 332 -1.36 1.21 -32.32
C THR A 332 -1.84 -0.23 -32.14
N PRO A 333 -1.13 -1.26 -32.64
CA PRO A 333 -1.49 -2.65 -32.38
C PRO A 333 -1.44 -2.98 -30.88
N VAL A 334 -2.55 -3.49 -30.36
CA VAL A 334 -2.67 -4.02 -28.99
C VAL A 334 -2.52 -5.53 -29.05
N ARG A 335 -1.62 -6.07 -28.22
CA ARG A 335 -1.24 -7.48 -28.22
C ARG A 335 -1.70 -8.22 -26.98
N ALA A 336 -1.99 -9.51 -27.12
CA ALA A 336 -2.35 -10.37 -26.01
C ALA A 336 -1.17 -10.54 -25.04
N CYS A 337 -1.41 -10.26 -23.75
CA CYS A 337 -0.37 -10.41 -22.71
C CYS A 337 -0.15 -11.87 -22.34
N LEU A 338 -1.14 -12.74 -22.56
CA LEU A 338 -1.12 -14.18 -22.34
C LEU A 338 -1.79 -14.88 -23.53
N ALA A 339 -1.46 -16.15 -23.74
CA ALA A 339 -2.25 -17.01 -24.62
C ALA A 339 -3.55 -17.39 -23.93
N GLY A 340 -4.65 -17.47 -24.67
CA GLY A 340 -5.95 -17.79 -24.10
C GLY A 340 -7.09 -17.62 -25.09
N ARG A 341 -8.31 -17.82 -24.60
CA ARG A 341 -9.53 -17.71 -25.39
C ARG A 341 -10.05 -16.28 -25.39
N VAL A 342 -10.35 -15.76 -26.58
CA VAL A 342 -10.92 -14.42 -26.79
C VAL A 342 -12.41 -14.42 -26.44
N SER A 343 -12.83 -13.37 -25.74
CA SER A 343 -14.24 -13.03 -25.53
C SER A 343 -14.44 -11.55 -25.79
N ILE A 344 -15.25 -11.22 -26.79
CA ILE A 344 -15.58 -9.84 -27.15
C ILE A 344 -16.63 -9.28 -26.20
N GLY A 345 -16.40 -8.05 -25.74
CA GLY A 345 -17.32 -7.35 -24.86
C GLY A 345 -18.59 -6.85 -25.56
N PRO A 346 -19.74 -6.76 -24.86
CA PRO A 346 -20.89 -6.03 -25.37
C PRO A 346 -20.55 -4.54 -25.66
N PRO A 347 -21.15 -3.95 -26.69
CA PRO A 347 -20.97 -2.53 -27.02
C PRO A 347 -21.64 -1.62 -25.99
N GLY A 348 -21.34 -0.32 -26.05
CA GLY A 348 -22.03 0.71 -25.26
C GLY A 348 -21.63 0.81 -23.78
N THR A 349 -20.64 0.03 -23.35
CA THR A 349 -20.08 0.13 -21.99
C THR A 349 -19.07 1.28 -21.87
N ALA A 350 -18.70 1.66 -20.64
CA ALA A 350 -17.64 2.64 -20.39
C ALA A 350 -16.28 2.23 -20.98
N TYR A 351 -16.02 0.94 -21.18
CA TYR A 351 -14.81 0.42 -21.82
C TYR A 351 -14.77 0.62 -23.35
N GLY A 352 -15.88 1.04 -23.98
CA GLY A 352 -15.97 1.17 -25.43
C GLY A 352 -15.92 -0.19 -26.14
N ASN A 353 -15.12 -0.31 -27.20
CA ASN A 353 -14.80 -1.61 -27.79
C ASN A 353 -13.70 -2.26 -26.95
N TYR A 354 -13.93 -3.48 -26.50
CA TYR A 354 -12.98 -4.19 -25.68
C TYR A 354 -13.00 -5.70 -25.91
N VAL A 355 -11.88 -6.31 -25.61
CA VAL A 355 -11.65 -7.76 -25.69
C VAL A 355 -11.23 -8.27 -24.32
N ARG A 356 -11.67 -9.46 -23.95
CA ARG A 356 -11.13 -10.24 -22.83
C ARG A 356 -10.34 -11.42 -23.37
N VAL A 357 -9.20 -11.71 -22.75
CA VAL A 357 -8.46 -12.95 -22.97
C VAL A 357 -8.53 -13.77 -21.67
N VAL A 358 -9.16 -14.94 -21.74
CA VAL A 358 -9.28 -15.88 -20.62
C VAL A 358 -8.21 -16.94 -20.77
N SER A 359 -7.31 -16.99 -19.79
CA SER A 359 -6.15 -17.89 -19.76
C SER A 359 -6.28 -18.85 -18.57
N HIS A 360 -5.78 -20.07 -18.72
CA HIS A 360 -5.66 -21.03 -17.62
C HIS A 360 -4.18 -21.32 -17.36
N LEU A 361 -3.67 -20.80 -16.25
CA LEU A 361 -2.26 -20.97 -15.86
C LEU A 361 -2.16 -22.04 -14.77
N PRO A 362 -1.26 -23.04 -14.88
CA PRO A 362 -1.18 -24.14 -13.91
C PRO A 362 -1.03 -23.73 -12.45
N ALA A 363 -0.25 -22.66 -12.18
CA ALA A 363 0.06 -22.20 -10.82
C ALA A 363 -0.89 -21.12 -10.29
N VAL A 364 -1.75 -20.55 -11.14
CA VAL A 364 -2.61 -19.39 -10.79
C VAL A 364 -4.09 -19.68 -10.99
N GLY A 365 -4.44 -20.65 -11.85
CA GLY A 365 -5.82 -20.91 -12.25
C GLY A 365 -6.26 -20.01 -13.40
N GLU A 366 -7.55 -19.67 -13.41
CA GLU A 366 -8.13 -18.81 -14.44
C GLU A 366 -7.74 -17.35 -14.24
N VAL A 367 -7.22 -16.75 -15.30
CA VAL A 367 -6.83 -15.34 -15.38
C VAL A 367 -7.57 -14.70 -16.54
N THR A 368 -8.24 -13.57 -16.29
CA THR A 368 -8.90 -12.79 -17.33
C THR A 368 -8.23 -11.44 -17.45
N LEU A 369 -7.81 -11.09 -18.66
CA LEU A 369 -7.26 -9.79 -19.00
C LEU A 369 -8.23 -9.04 -19.90
N LEU A 370 -8.60 -7.83 -19.52
CA LEU A 370 -9.47 -6.95 -20.30
C LEU A 370 -8.64 -5.89 -21.02
N TYR A 371 -8.87 -5.71 -22.31
CA TYR A 371 -8.22 -4.76 -23.21
C TYR A 371 -9.26 -3.80 -23.76
N ALA A 372 -9.31 -2.57 -23.27
CA ALA A 372 -10.38 -1.61 -23.58
C ALA A 372 -9.92 -0.38 -24.37
N HIS A 373 -10.92 0.43 -24.75
CA HIS A 373 -10.79 1.64 -25.54
C HIS A 373 -10.27 1.41 -26.98
N LEU A 374 -10.51 0.24 -27.57
CA LEU A 374 -10.03 -0.09 -28.92
C LEU A 374 -10.80 0.70 -29.99
N GLN A 375 -10.12 1.20 -31.03
CA GLN A 375 -10.84 1.73 -32.21
C GLN A 375 -11.44 0.59 -33.05
N GLN A 376 -10.77 -0.56 -33.06
CA GLN A 376 -11.09 -1.70 -33.91
C GLN A 376 -10.62 -2.98 -33.22
N ILE A 377 -11.52 -3.97 -33.16
CA ILE A 377 -11.20 -5.33 -32.74
C ILE A 377 -10.81 -6.12 -34.00
N LEU A 378 -9.68 -6.80 -33.95
CA LEU A 378 -9.16 -7.62 -35.05
C LEU A 378 -9.26 -9.12 -34.74
N ALA A 379 -9.25 -9.49 -33.46
CA ALA A 379 -9.49 -10.86 -33.04
C ALA A 379 -10.97 -11.26 -33.22
N GLU A 380 -11.20 -12.54 -33.48
CA GLU A 380 -12.54 -13.11 -33.58
C GLU A 380 -13.06 -13.55 -32.19
N ASP A 381 -14.36 -13.56 -31.98
CA ASP A 381 -14.92 -14.03 -30.71
C ASP A 381 -14.77 -15.55 -30.58
N GLY A 382 -14.38 -16.03 -29.39
CA GLY A 382 -14.27 -17.45 -29.09
C GLY A 382 -13.07 -18.18 -29.72
N VAL A 383 -12.17 -17.48 -30.42
CA VAL A 383 -10.92 -18.10 -30.91
C VAL A 383 -9.81 -18.04 -29.86
N ASP A 384 -8.89 -18.99 -29.95
CA ASP A 384 -7.70 -19.01 -29.12
C ASP A 384 -6.59 -18.17 -29.76
N VAL A 385 -5.92 -17.35 -28.97
CA VAL A 385 -4.79 -16.50 -29.39
C VAL A 385 -3.53 -16.91 -28.64
N VAL A 386 -2.38 -16.67 -29.26
CA VAL A 386 -1.07 -16.82 -28.60
C VAL A 386 -0.61 -15.51 -27.97
N GLN A 387 0.27 -15.59 -26.97
CA GLN A 387 0.90 -14.41 -26.37
C GLN A 387 1.60 -13.57 -27.45
N GLY A 388 1.36 -12.26 -27.46
CA GLY A 388 1.94 -11.33 -28.43
C GLY A 388 1.14 -11.17 -29.74
N GLU A 389 0.12 -11.99 -29.96
CA GLU A 389 -0.79 -11.86 -31.10
C GLU A 389 -1.60 -10.56 -31.01
N VAL A 390 -1.89 -9.93 -32.16
CA VAL A 390 -2.62 -8.66 -32.21
C VAL A 390 -4.11 -8.91 -32.00
N LEU A 391 -4.68 -8.31 -30.97
CA LEU A 391 -6.11 -8.38 -30.63
C LEU A 391 -6.94 -7.31 -31.33
N GLY A 392 -6.33 -6.15 -31.58
CA GLY A 392 -7.01 -4.98 -32.08
C GLY A 392 -6.07 -3.78 -32.17
N LEU A 393 -6.66 -2.63 -32.49
CA LEU A 393 -5.97 -1.35 -32.56
C LEU A 393 -6.45 -0.44 -31.43
N ALA A 394 -5.51 0.15 -30.69
CA ALA A 394 -5.81 1.13 -29.65
C ALA A 394 -6.56 2.32 -30.24
N GLY A 395 -7.43 2.93 -29.44
CA GLY A 395 -8.22 4.07 -29.86
C GLY A 395 -8.74 4.85 -28.67
N GLN A 396 -9.89 5.47 -28.87
CA GLN A 396 -10.55 6.33 -27.89
C GLN A 396 -12.05 6.05 -27.78
N SER A 397 -12.46 4.79 -27.98
CA SER A 397 -13.87 4.40 -27.81
C SER A 397 -14.25 4.36 -26.33
N GLY A 398 -15.51 4.64 -25.99
CA GLY A 398 -16.00 4.58 -24.61
C GLY A 398 -15.68 5.84 -23.80
N ASN A 399 -15.60 5.71 -22.47
CA ASN A 399 -15.37 6.82 -21.57
C ASN A 399 -13.86 7.08 -21.40
N THR A 400 -13.30 7.88 -22.30
CA THR A 400 -11.88 8.22 -22.33
C THR A 400 -11.67 9.68 -22.73
N THR A 401 -10.55 10.26 -22.30
CA THR A 401 -10.12 11.62 -22.66
C THR A 401 -9.11 11.67 -23.79
N GLY A 402 -8.68 10.51 -24.31
CA GLY A 402 -7.75 10.41 -25.43
C GLY A 402 -7.22 8.99 -25.64
N PRO A 403 -6.50 8.73 -26.75
CA PRO A 403 -6.04 7.38 -27.07
C PRO A 403 -5.10 6.77 -26.03
N HIS A 404 -5.46 5.57 -25.54
CA HIS A 404 -4.66 4.74 -24.65
C HIS A 404 -5.21 3.30 -24.63
N LEU A 405 -4.49 2.37 -24.00
CA LEU A 405 -5.00 1.05 -23.67
C LEU A 405 -5.29 0.97 -22.17
N HIS A 406 -6.55 0.68 -21.81
CA HIS A 406 -6.89 0.26 -20.46
C HIS A 406 -6.73 -1.26 -20.34
N LEU A 407 -5.90 -1.70 -19.39
CA LEU A 407 -5.65 -3.11 -19.09
C LEU A 407 -6.16 -3.47 -17.69
N GLY A 408 -7.21 -4.29 -17.62
CA GLY A 408 -7.74 -4.85 -16.37
C GLY A 408 -7.25 -6.29 -16.15
N LEU A 409 -6.95 -6.65 -14.90
CA LEU A 409 -6.61 -8.02 -14.50
C LEU A 409 -7.64 -8.58 -13.52
N ARG A 410 -8.11 -9.80 -13.77
CA ARG A 410 -8.86 -10.62 -12.80
C ARG A 410 -8.21 -11.98 -12.67
N ILE A 411 -8.19 -12.50 -11.45
CA ILE A 411 -7.72 -13.85 -11.15
C ILE A 411 -8.86 -14.56 -10.39
N HIS A 412 -9.27 -15.72 -10.87
CA HIS A 412 -10.37 -16.46 -10.25
C HIS A 412 -10.07 -16.79 -8.78
N GLY A 413 -11.06 -16.60 -7.91
CA GLY A 413 -10.91 -16.78 -6.47
C GLY A 413 -10.30 -15.57 -5.74
N LEU A 414 -9.79 -14.57 -6.46
CA LEU A 414 -9.33 -13.30 -5.89
C LEU A 414 -10.30 -12.18 -6.27
N SER A 415 -10.62 -11.32 -5.31
CA SER A 415 -11.67 -10.32 -5.48
C SER A 415 -11.43 -9.09 -4.64
N LEU A 416 -11.53 -7.92 -5.28
CA LEU A 416 -11.66 -6.61 -4.65
C LEU A 416 -13.04 -6.06 -4.96
N ARG A 417 -13.97 -6.12 -4.01
CA ARG A 417 -15.33 -5.61 -4.23
C ARG A 417 -15.36 -4.10 -4.47
N SER A 418 -14.36 -3.37 -3.99
CA SER A 418 -14.21 -1.92 -4.18
C SER A 418 -13.97 -1.50 -5.64
N THR A 419 -13.43 -2.39 -6.48
CA THR A 419 -12.97 -2.10 -7.85
C THR A 419 -13.50 -3.12 -8.87
N SER A 420 -14.79 -3.49 -8.76
CA SER A 420 -15.45 -4.51 -9.60
C SER A 420 -14.60 -5.77 -9.86
N HIS A 421 -13.90 -6.21 -8.83
CA HIS A 421 -13.05 -7.41 -8.80
C HIS A 421 -11.74 -7.33 -9.62
N TYR A 422 -11.36 -6.17 -10.15
CA TYR A 422 -10.08 -6.00 -10.83
C TYR A 422 -8.93 -5.80 -9.83
N LEU A 423 -7.78 -6.37 -10.20
CA LEU A 423 -6.53 -6.39 -9.44
C LEU A 423 -5.47 -5.55 -10.15
N ASN A 424 -4.44 -5.14 -9.41
CA ASN A 424 -3.33 -4.41 -10.00
C ASN A 424 -2.48 -5.34 -10.88
N ALA A 425 -2.44 -5.05 -12.19
CA ALA A 425 -1.70 -5.84 -13.17
C ALA A 425 -0.19 -5.52 -13.23
N ARG A 426 0.22 -4.36 -12.71
CA ARG A 426 1.60 -3.86 -12.79
C ARG A 426 2.66 -4.85 -12.32
N PRO A 427 2.52 -5.56 -11.18
CA PRO A 427 3.52 -6.51 -10.69
C PRO A 427 3.89 -7.61 -11.68
N TYR A 428 3.02 -7.91 -12.66
CA TYR A 428 3.22 -8.96 -13.64
C TYR A 428 3.63 -8.43 -15.02
N LEU A 429 3.49 -7.12 -15.25
CA LEU A 429 3.97 -6.41 -16.44
C LEU A 429 5.42 -5.97 -16.28
N ASP A 430 5.74 -5.40 -15.12
CA ASP A 430 7.06 -4.88 -14.81
C ASP A 430 8.05 -6.02 -14.52
N PRO A 431 9.31 -5.92 -14.96
CA PRO A 431 10.32 -6.89 -14.58
C PRO A 431 10.59 -6.80 -13.07
N VAL A 432 10.51 -7.93 -12.37
CA VAL A 432 10.95 -8.02 -10.97
C VAL A 432 12.47 -8.15 -10.95
N ARG A 433 13.16 -7.36 -10.11
CA ARG A 433 14.60 -7.55 -9.84
C ARG A 433 14.81 -8.96 -9.27
N GLY A 434 15.76 -9.71 -9.81
CA GLY A 434 16.04 -11.10 -9.41
C GLY A 434 15.29 -12.15 -10.23
N SER A 435 14.15 -11.84 -10.86
CA SER A 435 13.51 -12.82 -11.76
C SER A 435 14.39 -13.09 -12.97
N PRO A 436 14.51 -14.36 -13.41
CA PRO A 436 15.43 -14.73 -14.47
C PRO A 436 15.12 -13.89 -15.71
N ARG A 437 16.08 -13.04 -16.08
CA ARG A 437 16.14 -12.49 -17.42
C ARG A 437 16.25 -13.70 -18.35
N VAL A 438 15.43 -13.76 -19.39
CA VAL A 438 15.64 -14.70 -20.50
C VAL A 438 17.13 -14.67 -20.80
N GLN A 439 17.80 -15.82 -20.77
CA GLN A 439 19.24 -15.92 -20.92
C GLN A 439 19.64 -15.16 -22.20
N TYR A 440 20.12 -13.93 -22.06
CA TYR A 440 20.72 -13.23 -23.19
C TYR A 440 21.93 -14.07 -23.58
N ALA A 441 22.15 -14.30 -24.87
CA ALA A 441 23.33 -15.01 -25.34
C ALA A 441 24.63 -14.39 -24.80
N ARG A 442 24.59 -13.10 -24.38
CA ARG A 442 25.64 -12.36 -23.66
C ARG A 442 25.04 -11.31 -22.72
N THR A 443 25.51 -11.25 -21.47
CA THR A 443 25.28 -10.13 -20.54
C THR A 443 26.53 -9.27 -20.51
N TYR A 444 26.40 -7.96 -20.76
CA TYR A 444 27.49 -7.01 -20.63
C TYR A 444 27.33 -6.26 -19.30
N VAL A 445 28.33 -6.36 -18.42
CA VAL A 445 28.40 -5.58 -17.18
C VAL A 445 29.40 -4.44 -17.43
N LEU A 446 28.94 -3.20 -17.32
CA LEU A 446 29.84 -2.04 -17.33
C LEU A 446 30.52 -1.95 -15.97
N LEU A 447 31.83 -2.17 -15.96
CA LEU A 447 32.63 -2.14 -14.75
C LEU A 447 33.27 -0.75 -14.57
N PRO A 448 33.31 -0.20 -13.33
CA PRO A 448 34.04 1.04 -13.08
C PRO A 448 35.55 0.85 -13.31
N PRO A 449 36.29 1.94 -13.62
CA PRO A 449 37.74 1.87 -13.78
C PRO A 449 38.40 1.27 -12.52
N GLY A 450 39.15 0.18 -12.69
CA GLY A 450 39.84 -0.51 -11.58
C GLY A 450 39.11 -1.70 -10.97
N ALA A 451 37.89 -2.02 -11.42
CA ALA A 451 37.23 -3.27 -11.03
C ALA A 451 37.98 -4.49 -11.58
N ASP A 452 38.22 -5.48 -10.73
CA ASP A 452 38.89 -6.72 -11.08
C ASP A 452 37.90 -7.85 -11.42
N ARG A 453 38.45 -9.03 -11.73
CA ARG A 453 37.66 -10.21 -12.08
C ARG A 453 36.73 -10.65 -10.95
N ALA A 454 37.16 -10.52 -9.70
CA ALA A 454 36.38 -10.95 -8.53
C ALA A 454 35.16 -10.03 -8.34
N TRP A 455 35.33 -8.72 -8.53
CA TRP A 455 34.23 -7.76 -8.50
C TRP A 455 33.22 -8.00 -9.61
N ALA A 456 33.71 -8.24 -10.85
CA ALA A 456 32.85 -8.57 -11.98
C ALA A 456 32.04 -9.85 -11.73
N GLN A 457 32.68 -10.87 -11.15
CA GLN A 457 32.06 -12.14 -10.84
C GLN A 457 31.03 -12.01 -9.70
N ALA A 458 31.35 -11.26 -8.65
CA ALA A 458 30.42 -10.96 -7.56
C ALA A 458 29.19 -10.19 -8.04
N VAL A 459 29.33 -9.27 -9.00
CA VAL A 459 28.18 -8.58 -9.61
C VAL A 459 27.34 -9.53 -10.46
N VAL A 460 27.95 -10.43 -11.23
CA VAL A 460 27.20 -11.45 -11.98
C VAL A 460 26.46 -12.39 -11.04
N GLU A 461 27.12 -12.90 -9.99
CA GLU A 461 26.50 -13.75 -8.97
C GLU A 461 25.38 -13.02 -8.20
N ALA A 462 25.57 -11.74 -7.86
CA ALA A 462 24.55 -10.93 -7.18
C ALA A 462 23.39 -10.50 -8.10
N THR A 463 23.51 -10.65 -9.42
CA THR A 463 22.48 -10.25 -10.39
C THR A 463 21.74 -11.44 -11.01
N TRP A 464 22.15 -12.67 -10.71
CA TRP A 464 21.55 -13.90 -11.20
C TRP A 464 21.02 -14.72 -10.02
N ASP A 465 19.70 -14.73 -9.81
CA ASP A 465 19.10 -15.75 -8.95
C ASP A 465 19.13 -17.10 -9.69
N VAL A 466 19.80 -18.08 -9.09
CA VAL A 466 19.72 -19.50 -9.47
C VAL A 466 18.63 -20.17 -8.65
N HIS A 467 17.39 -19.67 -8.69
CA HIS A 467 16.22 -20.37 -8.17
C HIS A 467 14.98 -20.15 -9.05
#